data_AF-A0A7V1W0U6-F1
#
_entry.id   AF-A0A7V1W0U6-F1
#
_cell.length_a   1.000
_cell.length_b   1.000
_cell.length_c   1.000
_cell.angle_alpha   90.00
_cell.angle_beta   90.00
_cell.angle_gamma   90.00
#
_symmetry.space_group_name_H-M   'P 1'
#
loop_
_entity.id
_entity.type
_entity.pdbx_description
1 polymer ?
#
loop_
_entity_poly.entity_id
_entity_poly.type
_entity_poly.pdbx_seq_one_letter_code
_entity_poly.pdbx_strand_id
1 'polypeptide(L)'
;MMNGFFGVGPLELLVIAVLALIFIGPERLPGVIRQVMGVINELRGYAEDMRQELAPELEELRNELEGVGREVNQFAADLVSTTNEMATETHQALESAATVNDLMAPPPPLDTTALPAPAGISPNGAGHDEEERPVFADYRPR
;
A
#
# COMPACT_ATOMS: atom_id res chain seq x y z
N MET A 1 -16.55 3.36 4.15
CA MET A 1 -16.67 4.14 2.91
C MET A 1 -15.48 5.07 2.87
N MET A 2 -14.63 4.97 1.85
CA MET A 2 -13.53 5.92 1.67
C MET A 2 -14.12 7.24 1.16
N ASN A 3 -14.16 8.27 2.01
CA ASN A 3 -14.68 9.59 1.67
C ASN A 3 -13.65 10.30 0.77
N GLY A 4 -13.99 10.48 -0.50
CA GLY A 4 -13.10 10.98 -1.54
C GLY A 4 -12.51 12.37 -1.29
N PHE A 5 -11.27 12.50 -1.77
CA PHE A 5 -10.37 13.66 -1.96
C PHE A 5 -9.83 14.44 -0.76
N PHE A 6 -10.53 14.57 0.38
CA PHE A 6 -9.99 15.29 1.55
C PHE A 6 -10.43 14.75 2.92
N GLY A 7 -11.01 13.55 3.03
CA GLY A 7 -11.62 13.10 4.29
C GLY A 7 -12.75 14.00 4.80
N VAL A 8 -13.18 14.96 3.96
CA VAL A 8 -14.25 15.94 4.21
C VAL A 8 -15.34 15.68 3.19
N GLY A 9 -16.48 15.18 3.64
CA GLY A 9 -17.67 14.97 2.81
C GLY A 9 -18.43 16.28 2.52
N PRO A 10 -19.40 16.26 1.59
CA PRO A 10 -20.24 17.44 1.29
C PRO A 10 -20.93 18.02 2.52
N LEU A 11 -21.36 17.15 3.45
CA LEU A 11 -21.97 17.54 4.72
C LEU A 11 -20.98 18.24 5.66
N GLU A 12 -19.76 17.73 5.78
CA GLU A 12 -18.72 18.33 6.63
C GLU A 12 -18.28 19.69 6.09
N LEU A 13 -18.18 19.84 4.77
CA LEU A 13 -17.91 21.13 4.13
C LEU A 13 -19.01 22.16 4.44
N LEU A 14 -20.28 21.75 4.43
CA LEU A 14 -21.40 22.62 4.79
C LEU A 14 -21.33 23.09 6.25
N VAL A 15 -20.97 22.20 7.18
CA VAL A 15 -20.77 22.56 8.59
C VAL A 15 -19.64 23.58 8.73
N ILE A 16 -18.51 23.37 8.06
CA ILE A 16 -17.39 24.32 8.05
C ILE A 16 -17.81 25.66 7.45
N ALA A 17 -18.59 25.66 6.36
CA ALA A 17 -19.09 26.88 5.73
C ALA A 17 -19.98 27.68 6.70
N VAL A 18 -20.89 27.02 7.42
CA VAL A 18 -21.72 27.68 8.45
C VAL A 18 -20.86 28.25 9.58
N LEU A 19 -19.88 27.49 10.09
CA LEU A 19 -18.96 27.97 11.11
C LEU A 19 -18.15 29.19 10.64
N ALA A 20 -17.64 29.15 9.41
CA ALA A 20 -16.93 30.28 8.80
C ALA A 20 -17.84 31.51 8.68
N LEU A 21 -19.10 31.34 8.27
CA LEU A 21 -20.07 32.43 8.22
C LEU A 21 -20.38 33.02 9.60
N ILE A 22 -20.38 32.23 10.67
CA ILE A 22 -20.57 32.73 12.04
C ILE A 22 -19.34 33.50 12.52
N PHE A 23 -18.14 32.95 12.28
CA PHE A 23 -16.90 33.51 12.84
C PHE A 23 -16.43 34.77 12.11
N ILE A 24 -16.50 34.75 10.77
CA ILE A 24 -16.11 35.87 9.91
C ILE A 24 -17.30 36.80 9.63
N GLY A 25 -18.51 36.26 9.57
CA GLY A 25 -19.71 36.98 9.12
C GLY A 25 -20.00 36.74 7.63
N PRO A 26 -21.28 36.58 7.24
CA PRO A 26 -21.67 36.35 5.84
C PRO A 26 -21.31 37.51 4.90
N GLU A 27 -21.21 38.72 5.44
CA GLU A 27 -20.88 39.92 4.67
C GLU A 27 -19.37 40.04 4.40
N ARG A 28 -18.53 39.46 5.27
CA ARG A 28 -17.06 39.60 5.20
C ARG A 28 -16.40 38.46 4.44
N LEU A 29 -16.97 37.25 4.50
CA LEU A 29 -16.48 36.08 3.76
C LEU A 29 -16.29 36.34 2.25
N PRO A 30 -17.26 36.91 1.50
CA PRO A 30 -17.06 37.24 0.09
C PRO A 30 -15.97 38.30 -0.13
N GLY A 31 -15.75 39.20 0.83
CA GLY A 31 -14.64 40.15 0.80
C GLY A 31 -13.28 39.47 0.95
N VAL A 32 -13.15 38.53 1.88
CA VAL A 32 -11.91 37.76 2.11
C VAL A 32 -11.57 36.89 0.90
N ILE A 33 -12.56 36.18 0.33
CA ILE A 33 -12.35 35.40 -0.90
C ILE A 33 -11.84 36.30 -2.02
N ARG A 34 -12.45 37.47 -2.22
CA ARG A 34 -12.02 38.43 -3.24
C ARG A 34 -10.56 38.89 -3.06
N GLN A 35 -10.14 39.12 -1.82
CA GLN A 35 -8.75 39.50 -1.53
C GLN A 35 -7.77 38.37 -1.85
N VAL A 36 -8.06 37.14 -1.40
CA VAL A 36 -7.22 35.97 -1.69
C VAL A 36 -7.16 35.69 -3.19
N MET A 37 -8.30 35.75 -3.87
CA MET A 37 -8.37 35.56 -5.32
C MET A 37 -7.61 36.63 -6.09
N GLY A 38 -7.59 37.88 -5.60
CA GLY A 38 -6.78 38.95 -6.17
C GLY A 38 -5.29 38.60 -6.14
N VAL A 39 -4.79 38.16 -4.99
CA VAL A 39 -3.38 37.74 -4.82
C VAL A 39 -3.05 36.55 -5.71
N ILE A 40 -3.93 35.55 -5.77
CA ILE A 40 -3.74 34.38 -6.65
C ILE A 40 -3.69 34.80 -8.13
N ASN A 41 -4.56 35.73 -8.54
CA ASN A 41 -4.58 36.22 -9.92
C ASN A 41 -3.31 37.02 -10.25
N GLU A 42 -2.82 37.84 -9.33
CA GLU A 42 -1.53 38.54 -9.50
C GLU A 42 -0.38 37.54 -9.63
N LEU A 43 -0.28 36.57 -8.72
CA LEU A 43 0.74 35.51 -8.79
C LEU A 43 0.67 34.72 -10.10
N ARG A 44 -0.54 34.43 -10.58
CA ARG A 44 -0.74 33.77 -11.87
C ARG A 44 -0.30 34.65 -13.03
N GLY A 45 -0.54 35.95 -12.97
CA GLY A 45 -0.04 36.94 -13.93
C GLY A 45 1.49 36.95 -13.96
N TYR A 46 2.14 37.10 -12.81
CA TYR A 46 3.61 37.06 -12.71
C TYR A 46 4.19 35.74 -13.21
N ALA A 47 3.56 34.61 -12.91
CA ALA A 47 3.99 33.32 -13.42
C ALA A 47 3.87 33.22 -14.95
N GLU A 48 2.85 33.87 -15.53
CA GLU A 48 2.64 33.90 -16.99
C GLU A 48 3.61 34.87 -17.68
N ASP A 49 3.91 36.01 -17.07
CA ASP A 49 4.89 36.98 -17.58
C ASP A 49 6.31 36.37 -17.58
N MET A 50 6.70 35.70 -16.48
CA MET A 50 7.95 34.94 -16.40
C MET A 50 7.99 33.81 -17.44
N ARG A 51 6.85 33.13 -17.68
CA ARG A 51 6.73 32.13 -18.75
C ARG A 51 6.84 32.73 -20.13
N GLN A 52 6.35 33.94 -20.38
CA GLN A 52 6.44 34.61 -21.68
C GLN A 52 7.86 35.12 -21.96
N GLU A 53 8.56 35.59 -20.93
CA GLU A 53 9.99 35.98 -21.04
C GLU A 53 10.90 34.76 -21.25
N LEU A 54 10.55 33.60 -20.68
CA LEU A 54 11.27 32.33 -20.84
C LEU A 54 10.68 31.42 -21.94
N ALA A 55 9.57 31.79 -22.59
CA ALA A 55 8.84 30.98 -23.56
C ALA A 55 9.72 30.46 -24.72
N PRO A 56 10.60 31.28 -25.33
CA PRO A 56 11.43 30.77 -26.42
C PRO A 56 12.42 29.68 -25.96
N GLU A 57 12.84 29.66 -24.68
CA GLU A 57 13.74 28.63 -24.12
C GLU A 57 12.96 27.44 -23.51
N LEU A 58 11.74 27.68 -23.01
CA LEU A 58 10.86 26.64 -22.48
C LEU A 58 10.18 25.78 -23.56
N GLU A 59 10.02 26.28 -24.79
CA GLU A 59 9.57 25.47 -25.93
C GLU A 59 10.61 24.37 -26.25
N GLU A 60 11.91 24.69 -26.18
CA GLU A 60 12.99 23.70 -26.26
C GLU A 60 12.93 22.72 -25.08
N LEU A 61 12.75 23.20 -23.86
CA LEU A 61 12.64 22.33 -22.67
C LEU A 61 11.38 21.44 -22.70
N ARG A 62 10.26 21.92 -23.26
CA ARG A 62 9.04 21.12 -23.45
C ARG A 62 9.25 20.02 -24.48
N ASN A 63 9.90 20.32 -25.60
CA ASN A 63 10.25 19.31 -26.60
C ASN A 63 11.19 18.24 -26.01
N GLU A 64 12.12 18.65 -25.14
CA GLU A 64 13.02 17.72 -24.43
C GLU A 64 12.27 16.88 -23.38
N LEU A 65 11.36 17.47 -22.60
CA LEU A 65 10.51 16.74 -21.63
C LEU A 65 9.55 15.76 -22.32
N GLU A 66 8.98 16.10 -23.47
CA GLU A 66 8.20 15.18 -24.30
C GLU A 66 9.06 14.07 -24.93
N GLY A 67 10.35 14.34 -25.16
CA GLY A 67 11.35 13.34 -25.53
C GLY A 67 11.57 12.32 -24.41
N VAL A 68 11.86 12.80 -23.20
CA VAL A 68 12.07 11.96 -22.00
C VAL A 68 10.83 11.12 -21.69
N GLY A 69 9.63 11.68 -21.77
CA GLY A 69 8.39 10.94 -21.56
C GLY A 69 8.20 9.78 -22.53
N ARG A 70 8.59 9.96 -23.81
CA ARG A 70 8.52 8.90 -24.84
C ARG A 70 9.58 7.83 -24.62
N GLU A 71 10.78 8.20 -24.20
CA GLU A 71 11.88 7.28 -23.94
C GLU A 71 11.61 6.40 -22.71
N VAL A 72 11.10 6.99 -21.61
CA VAL A 72 10.68 6.25 -20.40
C VAL A 72 9.57 5.26 -20.72
N ASN A 73 8.61 5.64 -21.58
CA ASN A 73 7.49 4.77 -21.96
C ASN A 73 7.96 3.60 -22.84
N GLN A 74 8.88 3.84 -23.78
CA GLN A 74 9.52 2.80 -24.58
C GLN A 74 10.34 1.85 -23.71
N PHE A 75 11.18 2.37 -22.82
CA PHE A 75 11.95 1.55 -21.88
C PHE A 75 11.05 0.71 -20.97
N ALA A 76 9.96 1.29 -20.45
CA ALA A 76 8.98 0.55 -19.66
C ALA A 76 8.32 -0.57 -20.48
N ALA A 77 7.96 -0.30 -21.73
CA ALA A 77 7.41 -1.31 -22.64
C ALA A 77 8.40 -2.45 -22.91
N ASP A 78 9.69 -2.12 -23.14
CA ASP A 78 10.76 -3.09 -23.38
C ASP A 78 11.07 -3.95 -22.15
N LEU A 79 11.02 -3.37 -20.96
CA LEU A 79 11.16 -4.13 -19.71
C LEU A 79 10.01 -5.12 -19.54
N VAL A 80 8.78 -4.70 -19.82
CA VAL A 80 7.59 -5.55 -19.72
C VAL A 80 7.64 -6.68 -20.73
N SER A 81 8.03 -6.41 -21.99
CA SER A 81 8.18 -7.45 -23.01
C SER A 81 9.27 -8.45 -22.63
N THR A 82 10.45 -7.98 -22.27
CA THR A 82 11.58 -8.82 -21.85
C THR A 82 11.22 -9.69 -20.64
N THR A 83 10.50 -9.13 -19.67
CA THR A 83 10.03 -9.89 -18.49
C THR A 83 9.02 -10.96 -18.88
N ASN A 84 8.06 -10.65 -19.76
CA ASN A 84 7.08 -11.62 -20.24
C ASN A 84 7.74 -12.74 -21.07
N GLU A 85 8.74 -12.41 -21.89
CA GLU A 85 9.53 -13.38 -22.66
C GLU A 85 10.29 -14.32 -21.72
N MET A 86 11.03 -13.77 -20.74
CA MET A 86 11.72 -14.58 -19.74
C MET A 86 10.75 -15.45 -18.92
N ALA A 87 9.59 -14.93 -18.52
CA ALA A 87 8.57 -15.71 -17.82
C ALA A 87 8.05 -16.87 -18.69
N THR A 88 7.91 -16.65 -20.00
CA THR A 88 7.45 -17.68 -20.95
C THR A 88 8.53 -18.74 -21.19
N GLU A 89 9.78 -18.33 -21.39
CA GLU A 89 10.92 -19.23 -21.58
C GLU A 89 11.22 -20.05 -20.33
N THR A 90 11.15 -19.43 -19.15
CA THR A 90 11.31 -20.14 -17.87
C THR A 90 10.16 -21.11 -17.64
N HIS A 91 8.91 -20.73 -17.90
CA HIS A 91 7.78 -21.67 -17.84
C HIS A 91 7.96 -22.86 -18.80
N GLN A 92 8.37 -22.64 -20.05
CA GLN A 92 8.65 -23.72 -20.99
C GLN A 92 9.83 -24.60 -20.54
N ALA A 93 10.89 -24.02 -19.99
CA ALA A 93 12.02 -24.76 -19.46
C ALA A 93 11.65 -25.57 -18.20
N LEU A 94 10.82 -25.02 -17.32
CA LEU A 94 10.30 -25.71 -16.13
C LEU A 94 9.32 -26.83 -16.51
N GLU A 95 8.47 -26.63 -17.52
CA GLU A 95 7.54 -27.66 -18.02
C GLU A 95 8.29 -28.80 -18.74
N SER A 96 9.34 -28.46 -19.48
CA SER A 96 10.27 -29.43 -20.08
C SER A 96 11.07 -30.19 -19.02
N ALA A 97 11.38 -29.58 -17.88
CA ALA A 97 12.02 -30.24 -16.75
C ALA A 97 11.02 -31.08 -15.93
N ALA A 98 9.77 -30.64 -15.80
CA ALA A 98 8.70 -31.36 -15.11
C ALA A 98 8.29 -32.64 -15.85
N THR A 99 8.24 -32.61 -17.18
CA THR A 99 7.98 -33.81 -18.01
C THR A 99 9.12 -34.84 -17.92
N VAL A 100 10.35 -34.43 -17.61
CA VAL A 100 11.48 -35.35 -17.34
C VAL A 100 11.41 -35.94 -15.93
N ASN A 101 10.93 -35.18 -14.94
CA ASN A 101 10.77 -35.66 -13.56
C ASN A 101 9.61 -36.67 -13.40
N ASP A 102 8.60 -36.63 -14.26
CA ASP A 102 7.49 -37.61 -14.28
C ASP A 102 7.91 -39.02 -14.75
N LEU A 103 9.04 -39.14 -15.49
CA LEU A 103 9.64 -40.42 -15.85
C LEU A 103 10.49 -41.05 -14.73
N MET A 104 10.70 -40.34 -13.62
CA MET A 104 11.46 -40.78 -12.44
C MET A 104 10.60 -40.74 -11.17
N ALA A 105 9.33 -41.13 -11.26
CA ALA A 105 8.56 -41.48 -10.06
C ALA A 105 9.11 -42.80 -9.48
N PRO A 106 9.61 -42.84 -8.23
CA PRO A 106 9.92 -44.10 -7.59
C PRO A 106 8.63 -44.95 -7.45
N PRO A 107 8.71 -46.28 -7.61
CA PRO A 107 7.53 -47.14 -7.53
C PRO A 107 6.86 -47.01 -6.15
N PRO A 108 5.53 -47.23 -6.06
CA PRO A 108 4.84 -47.23 -4.77
C PRO A 108 5.48 -48.29 -3.86
N PRO A 109 5.74 -47.98 -2.58
CA PRO A 109 6.15 -49.01 -1.65
C PRO A 109 5.02 -50.03 -1.52
N LEU A 110 5.38 -51.31 -1.71
CA LEU A 110 4.49 -52.46 -1.63
C LEU A 110 3.99 -52.62 -0.18
N ASP A 111 2.67 -52.69 -0.02
CA ASP A 111 2.05 -53.13 1.23
C ASP A 111 2.43 -54.59 1.53
N THR A 112 3.03 -54.86 2.69
CA THR A 112 2.97 -56.17 3.35
C THR A 112 2.87 -55.97 4.87
N THR A 113 1.65 -55.65 5.29
CA THR A 113 0.83 -56.34 6.30
C THR A 113 1.41 -56.77 7.66
N ALA A 114 0.81 -56.17 8.70
CA ALA A 114 0.33 -56.72 10.00
C ALA A 114 1.15 -56.60 11.30
N LEU A 115 0.71 -55.63 12.14
CA LEU A 115 0.27 -55.65 13.58
C LEU A 115 0.76 -56.79 14.54
N PRO A 116 0.89 -56.53 15.87
CA PRO A 116 -0.13 -55.84 16.69
C PRO A 116 0.37 -54.86 17.79
N ALA A 117 -0.46 -53.85 18.06
CA ALA A 117 -0.58 -53.23 19.38
C ALA A 117 -1.45 -54.13 20.28
N PRO A 118 -1.30 -54.08 21.61
CA PRO A 118 -2.42 -53.57 22.40
C PRO A 118 -1.98 -52.72 23.61
N ALA A 119 -2.63 -51.57 23.76
CA ALA A 119 -3.53 -51.24 24.88
C ALA A 119 -2.80 -50.69 26.11
N GLY A 120 -3.01 -49.42 26.47
CA GLY A 120 -4.14 -49.04 27.34
C GLY A 120 -3.66 -49.15 28.79
N ILE A 121 -3.60 -48.08 29.57
CA ILE A 121 -4.68 -47.69 30.48
C ILE A 121 -4.38 -46.25 30.95
N SER A 122 -5.35 -45.37 30.73
CA SER A 122 -5.58 -44.21 31.59
C SER A 122 -6.41 -44.67 32.78
N PRO A 123 -6.07 -44.28 34.02
CA PRO A 123 -7.05 -44.15 35.08
C PRO A 123 -7.09 -42.71 35.58
N ASN A 124 -8.23 -42.10 35.30
CA ASN A 124 -8.82 -40.93 35.94
C ASN A 124 -8.79 -41.03 37.49
N GLY A 125 -8.69 -39.90 38.21
CA GLY A 125 -9.17 -39.82 39.59
C GLY A 125 -8.51 -38.78 40.50
N ALA A 126 -9.33 -37.82 40.95
CA ALA A 126 -9.26 -37.05 42.21
C ALA A 126 -8.02 -36.14 42.41
N GLY A 127 -8.14 -34.81 42.53
CA GLY A 127 -9.03 -34.08 43.43
C GLY A 127 -8.39 -33.99 44.81
N HIS A 128 -7.59 -32.95 45.05
CA HIS A 128 -7.13 -32.42 46.35
C HIS A 128 -6.58 -31.01 46.02
N ASP A 129 -7.35 -29.95 46.22
CA ASP A 129 -7.56 -29.24 47.49
C ASP A 129 -6.31 -28.50 47.97
N GLU A 130 -6.48 -27.18 47.98
CA GLU A 130 -6.03 -26.23 49.00
C GLU A 130 -4.53 -25.92 49.20
N GLU A 131 -4.33 -24.61 49.42
CA GLU A 131 -3.29 -23.95 50.24
C GLU A 131 -1.83 -24.44 50.08
N GLU A 132 -0.88 -23.58 49.70
CA GLU A 132 -0.35 -22.60 50.64
C GLU A 132 0.22 -21.37 49.91
N ARG A 133 -0.20 -20.20 50.36
CA ARG A 133 0.52 -18.94 50.14
C ARG A 133 1.57 -18.83 51.26
N PRO A 134 2.85 -18.60 50.99
CA PRO A 134 3.67 -17.88 51.93
C PRO A 134 3.47 -16.38 51.71
N VAL A 135 2.75 -15.82 52.67
CA VAL A 135 2.60 -14.41 53.03
C VAL A 135 3.93 -13.94 53.65
N PHE A 136 4.42 -12.78 53.19
CA PHE A 136 5.47 -11.94 53.80
C PHE A 136 6.91 -12.50 53.74
N ALA A 137 7.99 -11.72 53.66
CA ALA A 137 8.19 -10.28 53.63
C ALA A 137 9.68 -10.02 53.28
N ASP A 138 9.92 -8.84 52.71
CA ASP A 138 11.05 -7.96 53.03
C ASP A 138 12.48 -8.48 52.81
N TYR A 139 13.15 -8.03 51.72
CA TYR A 139 14.37 -7.23 51.89
C TYR A 139 14.80 -6.50 50.60
N ARG A 140 15.27 -5.26 50.79
CA ARG A 140 15.58 -4.24 49.77
C ARG A 140 16.81 -4.53 48.89
N PRO A 141 16.86 -4.00 47.65
CA PRO A 141 18.09 -3.93 46.86
C PRO A 141 18.96 -2.72 47.26
N ARG A 142 20.28 -2.87 47.11
CA ARG A 142 21.25 -1.79 46.92
C ARG A 142 21.66 -1.74 45.46
#